data_AF-A0A501X6W3-F1
#
_entry.id   AF-A0A501X6W3-F1
#
_cell.length_a   1.000
_cell.length_b   1.000
_cell.length_c   1.000
_cell.angle_alpha   90.00
_cell.angle_beta   90.00
_cell.angle_gamma   90.00
#
_symmetry.space_group_name_H-M   'P 1'
#
loop_
_entity.id
_entity.type
_entity.pdbx_description
1 polymer ?
#
loop_
_entity_poly.entity_id
_entity_poly.type
_entity_poly.pdbx_seq_one_letter_code
_entity_poly.pdbx_strand_id
1 'polypeptide(L)'
;MTKLILILVLIVFLLWFLQKLPQTTLTERPINLLANGFTQARLDLAARFLAHSICITAPLIFINLLPIAEMFSYTVAFVTLALLIPPELVIDDNSELATTKKLFSKGADIHLRNPYQHFTMRTYKELLFLVETLPNYGVRNIKLTSPMFYHPDGTLRDFSTLEKLLAKKNAILSSYEAKPWQNLLGKISMMIDSAKDKKEKLRNINLNKWHVLTIKMEG
;
A
#
# COMPACT_ATOMS: atom_id res chain seq x y z
N MET A 1 29.75 -1.20 29.59
CA MET A 1 28.92 -0.02 29.22
C MET A 1 29.43 0.67 27.95
N THR A 2 30.71 1.04 27.84
CA THR A 2 31.27 1.76 26.67
C THR A 2 31.12 1.02 25.33
N LYS A 3 31.34 -0.30 25.28
CA LYS A 3 31.17 -1.13 24.06
C LYS A 3 29.72 -1.13 23.55
N LEU A 4 28.74 -1.17 24.46
CA LEU A 4 27.33 -1.16 24.12
C LEU A 4 26.91 0.19 23.51
N ILE A 5 27.37 1.29 24.11
CA ILE A 5 27.12 2.65 23.59
C ILE A 5 27.71 2.81 22.19
N LEU A 6 28.96 2.36 21.98
CA LEU A 6 29.61 2.44 20.68
C LEU A 6 28.87 1.66 19.59
N ILE A 7 28.29 0.50 19.93
CA ILE A 7 27.47 -0.26 18.98
C ILE A 7 26.14 0.39 18.70
N LEU A 8 25.48 0.94 19.70
CA LEU A 8 24.23 1.65 19.48
C LEU A 8 24.47 2.84 18.54
N VAL A 9 25.58 3.57 18.72
CA VAL A 9 26.02 4.62 17.79
C VAL A 9 26.29 4.06 16.40
N LEU A 10 26.97 2.92 16.29
CA LEU A 10 27.24 2.27 14.99
C LEU A 10 25.96 1.83 14.28
N ILE A 11 25.01 1.20 14.99
CA ILE A 11 23.71 0.79 14.44
C ILE A 11 22.95 2.01 13.95
N VAL A 12 22.86 3.08 14.75
CA VAL A 12 22.20 4.33 14.36
C VAL A 12 22.86 4.93 13.12
N PHE A 13 24.20 4.96 13.07
CA PHE A 13 24.94 5.45 11.90
C PHE A 13 24.69 4.61 10.65
N LEU A 14 24.73 3.28 10.74
CA LEU A 14 24.47 2.36 9.63
C LEU A 14 23.03 2.49 9.11
N LEU A 15 22.05 2.58 10.01
CA LEU A 15 20.65 2.80 9.64
C LEU A 15 20.45 4.16 8.98
N TRP A 16 21.08 5.21 9.51
CA TRP A 16 21.06 6.54 8.88
C TRP A 16 21.68 6.52 7.49
N PHE A 17 22.82 5.83 7.31
CA PHE A 17 23.46 5.67 6.02
C PHE A 17 22.57 4.90 5.03
N LEU A 18 21.93 3.80 5.45
CA LEU A 18 20.94 3.08 4.64
C LEU A 18 19.76 3.96 4.22
N GLN A 19 19.33 4.91 5.05
CA GLN A 19 18.28 5.86 4.67
C GLN A 19 18.72 6.91 3.65
N LYS A 20 20.03 7.07 3.39
CA LYS A 20 20.55 7.96 2.33
C LYS A 20 20.63 7.29 0.97
N LEU A 21 20.56 5.96 0.91
CA LEU A 21 20.58 5.21 -0.33
C LEU A 21 19.14 4.97 -0.83
N PRO A 22 18.73 5.51 -2.00
CA PRO A 22 17.35 5.45 -2.49
C PRO A 22 16.76 4.03 -2.58
N GLN A 23 17.62 3.05 -2.84
CA GLN A 23 17.24 1.65 -2.99
C GLN A 23 16.99 0.94 -1.65
N THR A 24 17.45 1.51 -0.52
CA THR A 24 17.29 0.89 0.80
C THR A 24 16.31 1.64 1.70
N THR A 25 15.90 2.86 1.36
CA THR A 25 14.98 3.66 2.19
C THR A 25 13.67 2.92 2.53
N LEU A 26 13.28 2.89 3.81
CA LEU A 26 11.96 2.37 4.22
C LEU A 26 10.87 3.45 4.16
N THR A 27 11.28 4.70 4.36
CA THR A 27 10.48 5.92 4.20
C THR A 27 10.66 6.48 2.79
N GLU A 28 9.63 7.09 2.22
CA GLU A 28 9.68 7.70 0.87
C GLU A 28 10.22 6.73 -0.20
N ARG A 29 9.66 5.51 -0.20
CA ARG A 29 10.04 4.47 -1.15
C ARG A 29 9.84 4.95 -2.59
N PRO A 30 10.74 4.56 -3.52
CA PRO A 30 10.50 4.81 -4.92
C PRO A 30 9.19 4.16 -5.34
N ILE A 31 8.51 4.83 -6.27
CA ILE A 31 7.24 4.39 -6.80
C ILE A 31 7.46 3.06 -7.53
N ASN A 32 6.69 2.03 -7.17
CA ASN A 32 6.70 0.78 -7.92
C ASN A 32 5.69 0.87 -9.06
N LEU A 33 6.17 0.77 -10.29
CA LEU A 33 5.30 0.73 -11.45
C LEU A 33 4.62 -0.63 -11.57
N LEU A 34 3.35 -0.63 -11.99
CA LEU A 34 2.57 -1.83 -12.22
C LEU A 34 3.26 -2.76 -13.22
N ALA A 35 3.92 -2.18 -14.23
CA ALA A 35 4.69 -2.88 -15.24
C ALA A 35 5.79 -3.78 -14.66
N ASN A 36 6.34 -3.46 -13.49
CA ASN A 36 7.37 -4.28 -12.84
C ASN A 36 6.78 -5.48 -12.11
N GLY A 37 5.46 -5.47 -11.84
CA GLY A 37 4.73 -6.57 -11.24
C GLY A 37 4.89 -6.71 -9.73
N PHE A 38 3.90 -7.37 -9.10
CA PHE A 38 3.83 -7.50 -7.64
C PHE A 38 4.97 -8.33 -7.04
N THR A 39 5.53 -9.28 -7.79
CA THR A 39 6.62 -10.14 -7.30
C THR A 39 7.89 -9.32 -7.12
N GLN A 40 8.27 -8.52 -8.11
CA GLN A 40 9.45 -7.66 -8.03
C GLN A 40 9.33 -6.68 -6.87
N ALA A 41 8.18 -6.00 -6.75
CA ALA A 41 7.96 -5.03 -5.67
C ALA A 41 8.05 -5.67 -4.26
N ARG A 42 7.68 -6.96 -4.11
CA ARG A 42 7.89 -7.69 -2.85
C ARG A 42 9.35 -8.03 -2.60
N LEU A 43 10.07 -8.48 -3.64
CA LEU A 43 11.50 -8.77 -3.53
C LEU A 43 12.29 -7.51 -3.16
N ASP A 44 11.96 -6.37 -3.77
CA ASP A 44 12.57 -5.08 -3.44
C ASP A 44 12.31 -4.71 -1.97
N LEU A 45 11.07 -4.89 -1.47
CA LEU A 45 10.75 -4.65 -0.07
C LEU A 45 11.50 -5.61 0.87
N ALA A 46 11.55 -6.90 0.53
CA ALA A 46 12.27 -7.91 1.28
C ALA A 46 13.77 -7.62 1.35
N ALA A 47 14.39 -7.19 0.24
CA ALA A 47 15.79 -6.79 0.19
C ALA A 47 16.08 -5.58 1.08
N ARG A 48 15.17 -4.60 1.15
CA ARG A 48 15.29 -3.45 2.07
C ARG A 48 15.28 -3.89 3.52
N PHE A 49 14.33 -4.76 3.90
CA PHE A 49 14.23 -5.30 5.25
C PHE A 49 15.44 -6.17 5.61
N LEU A 50 15.97 -6.95 4.66
CA LEU A 50 17.20 -7.71 4.82
C LEU A 50 18.37 -6.79 5.16
N ALA A 51 18.58 -5.73 4.37
CA ALA A 51 19.65 -4.76 4.62
C ALA A 51 19.54 -4.11 6.01
N HIS A 52 18.32 -3.69 6.41
CA HIS A 52 18.08 -3.12 7.73
C HIS A 52 18.35 -4.12 8.86
N SER A 53 17.92 -5.37 8.68
CA SER A 53 18.14 -6.43 9.67
C SER A 53 19.63 -6.72 9.86
N ILE A 54 20.41 -6.78 8.77
CA ILE A 54 21.87 -6.97 8.83
C ILE A 54 22.55 -5.82 9.56
N CYS A 55 22.18 -4.56 9.27
CA CYS A 55 22.75 -3.40 9.94
C CYS A 55 22.47 -3.34 11.45
N ILE A 56 21.40 -4.00 11.92
CA ILE A 56 21.10 -4.12 13.36
C ILE A 56 21.83 -5.32 13.96
N THR A 57 21.77 -6.48 13.31
CA THR A 57 22.20 -7.76 13.89
C THR A 57 23.71 -7.99 13.81
N ALA A 58 24.37 -7.57 12.72
CA ALA A 58 25.81 -7.80 12.54
C ALA A 58 26.66 -7.11 13.63
N PRO A 59 26.40 -5.85 14.04
CA PRO A 59 27.12 -5.23 15.16
C PRO A 59 26.92 -5.95 16.50
N LEU A 60 25.75 -6.56 16.73
CA LEU A 60 25.45 -7.29 17.97
C LEU A 60 26.20 -8.61 18.06
N ILE A 61 26.39 -9.30 16.94
CA ILE A 61 27.24 -10.50 16.86
C ILE A 61 28.68 -10.16 17.16
N PHE A 62 29.19 -9.02 16.66
CA PHE A 62 30.58 -8.64 16.84
C PHE A 62 31.00 -8.50 18.32
N ILE A 63 30.04 -8.25 19.22
CA ILE A 63 30.30 -8.23 20.67
C ILE A 63 29.69 -9.40 21.44
N ASN A 64 29.33 -10.47 20.74
CA ASN A 64 28.75 -11.68 21.32
C ASN A 64 27.46 -11.42 22.14
N LEU A 65 26.69 -10.39 21.79
CA LEU A 65 25.36 -10.17 22.38
C LEU A 65 24.27 -10.93 21.65
N LEU A 66 24.55 -11.37 20.43
CA LEU A 66 23.63 -12.12 19.60
C LEU A 66 24.37 -13.32 18.99
N PRO A 67 24.00 -14.56 19.29
CA PRO A 67 24.51 -15.73 18.60
C PRO A 67 24.23 -15.66 17.09
N ILE A 68 25.15 -16.18 16.28
CA ILE A 68 25.00 -16.20 14.81
C ILE A 68 23.69 -16.90 14.39
N ALA A 69 23.29 -17.98 15.07
CA ALA A 69 22.04 -18.69 14.80
C ALA A 69 20.80 -17.79 15.02
N GLU A 70 20.83 -16.93 16.04
CA GLU A 70 19.75 -15.99 16.32
C GLU A 70 19.73 -14.85 15.30
N MET A 71 20.89 -14.38 14.81
CA MET A 71 20.93 -13.45 13.67
C MET A 71 20.18 -14.01 12.47
N PHE A 72 20.48 -15.24 12.06
CA PHE A 72 19.80 -15.87 10.93
C PHE A 72 18.30 -15.96 11.17
N SER A 73 17.89 -16.37 12.38
CA SER A 73 16.47 -16.47 12.75
C SER A 73 15.76 -15.12 12.66
N TYR A 74 16.33 -14.05 13.22
CA TYR A 74 15.74 -12.71 13.13
C TYR A 74 15.72 -12.18 11.71
N THR A 75 16.80 -12.36 10.97
CA THR A 75 16.90 -11.92 9.57
C THR A 75 15.83 -12.58 8.71
N VAL A 76 15.68 -13.90 8.82
CA VAL A 76 14.64 -14.66 8.12
C VAL A 76 13.25 -14.21 8.54
N ALA A 77 13.02 -13.96 9.84
CA ALA A 77 11.73 -13.48 10.33
C ALA A 77 11.36 -12.10 9.75
N PHE A 78 12.29 -11.15 9.73
CA PHE A 78 12.08 -9.81 9.16
C PHE A 78 11.82 -9.85 7.65
N VAL A 79 12.58 -10.65 6.90
CA VAL A 79 12.38 -10.85 5.46
C VAL A 79 11.03 -11.50 5.19
N THR A 80 10.65 -12.51 5.96
CA THR A 80 9.35 -13.18 5.83
C THR A 80 8.20 -12.21 6.11
N LEU A 81 8.31 -11.39 7.15
CA LEU A 81 7.33 -10.35 7.45
C LEU A 81 7.21 -9.34 6.31
N ALA A 82 8.32 -8.92 5.71
CA ALA A 82 8.34 -8.00 4.58
C ALA A 82 7.57 -8.55 3.36
N LEU A 83 7.68 -9.86 3.09
CA LEU A 83 6.95 -10.52 2.00
C LEU A 83 5.42 -10.54 2.23
N LEU A 84 4.98 -10.46 3.48
CA LEU A 84 3.55 -10.41 3.83
C LEU A 84 2.95 -9.01 3.67
N ILE A 85 3.77 -7.96 3.62
CA ILE A 85 3.31 -6.59 3.39
C ILE A 85 2.88 -6.47 1.91
N PRO A 86 1.60 -6.13 1.63
CA PRO A 86 1.15 -5.90 0.26
C PRO A 86 1.91 -4.71 -0.33
N PRO A 87 2.68 -4.87 -1.42
CA PRO A 87 3.34 -3.74 -2.05
C PRO A 87 2.30 -2.87 -2.74
N GLU A 88 2.56 -1.56 -2.75
CA GLU A 88 1.78 -0.58 -3.50
C GLU A 88 2.38 -0.37 -4.88
N LEU A 89 1.58 -0.56 -5.92
CA LEU A 89 1.95 -0.38 -7.32
C LEU A 89 1.03 0.66 -7.98
N VAL A 90 1.57 1.45 -8.89
CA VAL A 90 0.84 2.49 -9.64
C VAL A 90 1.08 2.34 -11.13
N ILE A 91 0.22 2.88 -11.99
CA ILE A 91 0.38 2.76 -13.45
C ILE A 91 1.59 3.58 -13.92
N ASP A 92 1.69 4.82 -13.44
CA ASP A 92 2.71 5.81 -13.73
C ASP A 92 2.90 6.78 -12.54
N ASP A 93 3.91 7.67 -12.62
CA ASP A 93 4.23 8.60 -11.53
C ASP A 93 3.08 9.57 -11.18
N ASN A 94 2.23 9.86 -12.18
CA ASN A 94 1.11 10.78 -12.07
C ASN A 94 -0.21 10.08 -11.73
N SER A 95 -0.18 8.78 -11.46
CA SER A 95 -1.39 8.00 -11.22
C SER A 95 -2.11 8.49 -9.99
N GLU A 96 -3.44 8.50 -10.05
CA GLU A 96 -4.29 8.85 -8.93
C GLU A 96 -4.62 7.60 -8.09
N LEU A 97 -4.59 6.42 -8.71
CA LEU A 97 -4.84 5.14 -8.07
C LEU A 97 -3.55 4.38 -7.73
N ALA A 98 -3.61 3.70 -6.60
CA ALA A 98 -2.64 2.74 -6.14
C ALA A 98 -3.31 1.37 -6.01
N THR A 99 -2.59 0.33 -6.37
CA THR A 99 -3.05 -1.06 -6.31
C THR A 99 -2.17 -1.84 -5.36
N THR A 100 -2.79 -2.57 -4.44
CA THR A 100 -2.11 -3.49 -3.52
C THR A 100 -2.68 -4.89 -3.68
N LYS A 101 -1.82 -5.89 -3.47
CA LYS A 101 -2.20 -7.30 -3.59
C LYS A 101 -1.57 -8.08 -2.45
N LYS A 102 -2.39 -8.83 -1.72
CA LYS A 102 -1.89 -9.79 -0.71
C LYS A 102 -1.17 -10.95 -1.39
N LEU A 103 -0.23 -11.57 -0.67
CA LEU A 103 0.47 -12.75 -1.17
C LEU A 103 -0.54 -13.87 -1.48
N PHE A 104 -0.38 -14.53 -2.63
CA PHE A 104 -1.28 -15.60 -3.13
C PHE A 104 -2.76 -15.23 -3.34
N SER A 105 -3.15 -13.98 -3.11
CA SER A 105 -4.52 -13.52 -3.34
C SER A 105 -4.82 -13.42 -4.83
N LYS A 106 -6.01 -13.85 -5.25
CA LYS A 106 -6.59 -13.55 -6.57
C LYS A 106 -7.31 -12.20 -6.58
N GLY A 107 -7.36 -11.49 -5.45
CA GLY A 107 -7.92 -10.16 -5.30
C GLY A 107 -6.85 -9.08 -5.09
N ALA A 108 -7.10 -7.88 -5.61
CA ALA A 108 -6.34 -6.68 -5.34
C ALA A 108 -7.24 -5.60 -4.70
N ASP A 109 -6.67 -4.86 -3.77
CA ASP A 109 -7.29 -3.67 -3.20
C ASP A 109 -6.75 -2.45 -3.95
N ILE A 110 -7.64 -1.60 -4.45
CA ILE A 110 -7.31 -0.32 -5.07
C ILE A 110 -7.68 0.79 -4.08
N HIS A 111 -6.84 1.82 -3.99
CA HIS A 111 -7.10 3.01 -3.20
C HIS A 111 -6.61 4.26 -3.92
N LEU A 112 -7.10 5.42 -3.49
CA LEU A 112 -6.60 6.72 -3.95
C LEU A 112 -5.23 6.98 -3.31
N ARG A 113 -4.22 7.37 -4.11
CA ARG A 113 -2.90 7.75 -3.58
C ARG A 113 -2.98 8.96 -2.65
N ASN A 114 -3.85 9.90 -2.99
CA ASN A 114 -4.23 10.98 -2.08
C ASN A 114 -5.61 10.67 -1.50
N PRO A 115 -5.74 10.38 -0.20
CA PRO A 115 -7.00 9.95 0.39
C PRO A 115 -8.10 11.02 0.38
N TYR A 116 -7.74 12.29 0.13
CA TYR A 116 -8.68 13.42 0.09
C TYR A 116 -9.01 13.89 -1.33
N GLN A 117 -8.48 13.24 -2.36
CA GLN A 117 -8.79 13.62 -3.73
C GLN A 117 -10.16 13.09 -4.14
N HIS A 118 -10.87 13.86 -4.98
CA HIS A 118 -12.12 13.40 -5.56
C HIS A 118 -11.86 12.40 -6.70
N PHE A 119 -12.85 11.54 -6.98
CA PHE A 119 -12.85 10.73 -8.18
C PHE A 119 -13.00 11.64 -9.41
N THR A 120 -11.98 11.62 -10.27
CA THR A 120 -11.93 12.37 -11.53
C THR A 120 -12.14 11.43 -12.72
N MET A 121 -12.30 11.99 -13.92
CA MET A 121 -12.30 11.21 -15.16
C MET A 121 -11.01 10.39 -15.33
N ARG A 122 -9.86 10.90 -14.84
CA ARG A 122 -8.60 10.17 -14.85
C ARG A 122 -8.68 8.94 -13.94
N THR A 123 -9.20 9.07 -12.73
CA THR A 123 -9.40 7.94 -11.81
C THR A 123 -10.23 6.82 -12.46
N TYR A 124 -11.30 7.17 -13.18
CA TYR A 124 -12.11 6.18 -13.90
C TYR A 124 -11.36 5.52 -15.06
N LYS A 125 -10.58 6.27 -15.84
CA LYS A 125 -9.74 5.72 -16.91
C LYS A 125 -8.68 4.77 -16.37
N GLU A 126 -8.01 5.13 -15.27
CA GLU A 126 -7.04 4.28 -14.59
C GLU A 126 -7.70 3.00 -14.08
N LEU A 127 -8.89 3.10 -13.45
CA LEU A 127 -9.63 1.92 -12.99
C LEU A 127 -9.96 0.96 -14.14
N LEU A 128 -10.43 1.50 -15.27
CA LEU A 128 -10.74 0.71 -16.46
C LEU A 128 -9.51 0.05 -17.06
N PHE A 129 -8.36 0.74 -17.07
CA PHE A 129 -7.08 0.17 -17.48
C PHE A 129 -6.63 -0.95 -16.55
N LEU A 130 -6.79 -0.78 -15.23
CA LEU A 130 -6.47 -1.79 -14.23
C LEU A 130 -7.33 -3.05 -14.39
N VAL A 131 -8.62 -2.90 -14.72
CA VAL A 131 -9.52 -4.01 -15.02
C VAL A 131 -9.02 -4.86 -16.20
N GLU A 132 -8.39 -4.25 -17.21
CA GLU A 132 -7.82 -4.99 -18.34
C GLU A 132 -6.46 -5.61 -18.02
N THR A 133 -5.67 -4.93 -17.19
CA THR A 133 -4.26 -5.25 -17.00
C THR A 133 -4.02 -6.21 -15.83
N LEU A 134 -4.77 -6.09 -14.75
CA LEU A 134 -4.60 -6.89 -13.53
C LEU A 134 -4.84 -8.40 -13.71
N PRO A 135 -5.70 -8.88 -14.64
CA PRO A 135 -5.78 -10.29 -14.99
C PRO A 135 -4.43 -10.93 -15.38
N ASN A 136 -3.56 -10.18 -16.06
CA ASN A 136 -2.22 -10.65 -16.44
C ASN A 136 -1.31 -10.91 -15.22
N TYR A 137 -1.64 -10.32 -14.07
CA TYR A 137 -0.98 -10.54 -12.78
C TYR A 137 -1.73 -11.53 -11.89
N GLY A 138 -2.66 -12.31 -12.46
CA GLY A 138 -3.45 -13.31 -11.74
C GLY A 138 -4.49 -12.71 -10.77
N VAL A 139 -4.89 -11.45 -10.98
CA VAL A 139 -5.94 -10.78 -10.20
C VAL A 139 -7.25 -10.86 -10.96
N ARG A 140 -8.28 -11.40 -10.32
CA ARG A 140 -9.64 -11.56 -10.87
C ARG A 140 -10.69 -10.76 -10.11
N ASN A 141 -10.36 -10.27 -8.92
CA ASN A 141 -11.24 -9.44 -8.11
C ASN A 141 -10.53 -8.15 -7.75
N ILE A 142 -11.20 -7.03 -7.92
CA ILE A 142 -10.73 -5.71 -7.50
C ILE A 142 -11.68 -5.21 -6.44
N LYS A 143 -11.14 -4.68 -5.35
CA LYS A 143 -11.92 -4.05 -4.29
C LYS A 143 -11.45 -2.61 -4.12
N LEU A 144 -12.39 -1.67 -4.19
CA LEU A 144 -12.14 -0.25 -3.99
C LEU A 144 -13.02 0.23 -2.84
N THR A 145 -12.42 0.78 -1.80
CA THR A 145 -13.13 1.21 -0.59
C THR A 145 -12.80 2.66 -0.29
N SER A 146 -13.80 3.54 -0.28
CA SER A 146 -13.56 4.98 -0.13
C SER A 146 -14.78 5.71 0.44
N PRO A 147 -14.59 6.73 1.29
CA PRO A 147 -15.66 7.65 1.65
C PRO A 147 -16.00 8.62 0.50
N MET A 148 -15.14 8.74 -0.52
CA MET A 148 -15.32 9.68 -1.64
C MET A 148 -16.44 9.28 -2.61
N PHE A 149 -17.01 8.09 -2.41
CA PHE A 149 -18.19 7.62 -3.10
C PHE A 149 -19.47 8.32 -2.67
N TYR A 150 -19.47 9.00 -1.53
CA TYR A 150 -20.55 9.86 -1.11
C TYR A 150 -20.26 11.31 -1.52
N HIS A 151 -21.31 12.04 -1.88
CA HIS A 151 -21.29 13.49 -1.98
C HIS A 151 -21.21 14.11 -0.57
N PRO A 152 -20.83 15.40 -0.45
CA PRO A 152 -20.80 16.09 0.84
C PRO A 152 -22.15 16.12 1.56
N ASP A 153 -23.26 16.08 0.82
CA ASP A 153 -24.63 15.98 1.35
C ASP A 153 -24.98 14.57 1.88
N GLY A 154 -24.08 13.59 1.71
CA GLY A 154 -24.23 12.22 2.16
C GLY A 154 -25.01 11.30 1.21
N THR A 155 -25.33 11.77 0.00
CA THR A 155 -25.91 10.95 -1.07
C THR A 155 -24.82 10.10 -1.75
N LEU A 156 -25.16 8.88 -2.17
CA LEU A 156 -24.23 7.99 -2.88
C LEU A 156 -24.16 8.39 -4.36
N ARG A 157 -22.95 8.43 -4.92
CA ARG A 157 -22.75 8.66 -6.36
C ARG A 157 -23.40 7.55 -7.19
N ASP A 158 -23.94 7.92 -8.35
CA ASP A 158 -24.42 6.94 -9.33
C ASP A 158 -23.24 6.23 -10.01
N PHE A 159 -23.31 4.89 -10.06
CA PHE A 159 -22.31 4.02 -10.68
C PHE A 159 -22.79 3.39 -11.99
N SER A 160 -24.00 3.72 -12.47
CA SER A 160 -24.59 3.13 -13.69
C SER A 160 -23.68 3.26 -14.92
N THR A 161 -22.99 4.38 -15.05
CA THR A 161 -22.04 4.62 -16.16
C THR A 161 -20.80 3.74 -16.03
N LEU A 162 -20.25 3.62 -14.82
CA LEU A 162 -19.11 2.74 -14.55
C LEU A 162 -19.49 1.28 -14.81
N GLU A 163 -20.65 0.84 -14.35
CA GLU A 163 -21.18 -0.51 -14.59
C GLU A 163 -21.28 -0.82 -16.08
N LYS A 164 -21.83 0.08 -16.90
CA LYS A 164 -21.88 -0.07 -18.37
C LYS A 164 -20.49 -0.18 -19.00
N LEU A 165 -19.52 0.59 -18.51
CA LEU A 165 -18.13 0.56 -19.01
C LEU A 165 -17.41 -0.72 -18.62
N LEU A 166 -17.68 -1.25 -17.41
CA LEU A 166 -17.14 -2.52 -16.92
C LEU A 166 -17.76 -3.71 -17.64
N ALA A 167 -19.06 -3.68 -17.90
CA ALA A 167 -19.76 -4.73 -18.65
C ALA A 167 -19.15 -4.90 -20.07
N LYS A 168 -18.76 -3.81 -20.73
CA LYS A 168 -18.03 -3.85 -22.01
C LYS A 168 -16.67 -4.55 -21.94
N LYS A 169 -16.10 -4.68 -20.74
CA LYS A 169 -14.82 -5.36 -20.47
C LYS A 169 -15.02 -6.71 -19.77
N ASN A 170 -16.22 -7.30 -19.85
CA ASN A 170 -16.59 -8.56 -19.20
C ASN A 170 -16.32 -8.53 -17.67
N ALA A 171 -16.58 -7.39 -17.04
CA ALA A 171 -16.42 -7.22 -15.60
C ALA A 171 -17.77 -6.85 -14.96
N ILE A 172 -18.05 -7.45 -13.80
CA ILE A 172 -19.27 -7.26 -13.03
C ILE A 172 -18.97 -6.37 -11.84
N LEU A 173 -19.73 -5.28 -11.70
CA LEU A 173 -19.67 -4.40 -10.55
C LEU A 173 -20.70 -4.83 -9.49
N SER A 174 -20.26 -4.97 -8.25
CA SER A 174 -21.15 -5.03 -7.09
C SER A 174 -20.75 -3.94 -6.10
N SER A 175 -21.72 -3.41 -5.37
CA SER A 175 -21.49 -2.32 -4.43
C SER A 175 -22.28 -2.50 -3.15
N TYR A 176 -21.69 -2.13 -2.02
CA TYR A 176 -22.31 -2.26 -0.71
C TYR A 176 -21.68 -1.29 0.30
N GLU A 177 -22.45 -0.91 1.31
CA GLU A 177 -21.95 -0.05 2.40
C GLU A 177 -20.97 -0.82 3.29
N ALA A 178 -19.84 -0.20 3.61
CA ALA A 178 -18.81 -0.83 4.42
C ALA A 178 -19.21 -0.87 5.90
N LYS A 179 -18.84 -1.96 6.59
CA LYS A 179 -19.08 -2.04 8.04
C LYS A 179 -18.14 -1.09 8.79
N PRO A 180 -18.56 -0.47 9.92
CA PRO A 180 -17.78 0.56 10.62
C PRO A 180 -16.35 0.15 11.00
N TRP A 181 -16.13 -1.12 11.33
CA TRP A 181 -14.82 -1.67 11.72
C TRP A 181 -13.92 -2.04 10.54
N GLN A 182 -14.45 -2.25 9.34
CA GLN A 182 -13.66 -2.68 8.18
C GLN A 182 -12.67 -1.60 7.71
N ASN A 183 -12.94 -0.34 8.02
CA ASN A 183 -12.15 0.80 7.56
C ASN A 183 -11.48 1.58 8.69
N LEU A 184 -11.31 0.97 9.87
CA LEU A 184 -10.70 1.62 11.03
C LEU A 184 -9.31 2.18 10.72
N LEU A 185 -8.46 1.39 10.05
CA LEU A 185 -7.12 1.82 9.65
C LEU A 185 -7.16 2.94 8.61
N GLY A 186 -8.09 2.89 7.66
CA GLY A 186 -8.31 3.97 6.69
C GLY A 186 -8.71 5.28 7.37
N LYS A 187 -9.60 5.22 8.37
CA LYS A 187 -9.99 6.38 9.18
C LYS A 187 -8.80 6.96 9.94
N ILE A 188 -8.01 6.10 10.61
CA ILE A 188 -6.81 6.53 11.35
C ILE A 188 -5.79 7.18 10.41
N SER A 189 -5.52 6.58 9.25
CA SER A 189 -4.61 7.13 8.24
C SER A 189 -5.06 8.51 7.77
N MET A 190 -6.36 8.70 7.55
CA MET A 190 -6.93 9.99 7.16
C MET A 190 -6.97 11.02 8.30
N MET A 191 -6.87 10.62 9.57
CA MET A 191 -6.82 11.57 10.70
C MET A 191 -5.40 12.03 10.99
N ILE A 192 -4.40 11.16 10.79
CA ILE A 192 -2.99 11.46 11.07
C ILE A 192 -2.41 12.44 10.03
N ASP A 193 -2.86 12.35 8.77
CA ASP A 193 -2.41 13.21 7.67
C ASP A 193 -3.03 14.62 7.78
N SER A 194 -2.47 15.41 8.70
CA SER A 194 -3.07 16.57 9.36
C SER A 194 -2.52 17.93 8.89
N ALA A 195 -2.07 18.03 7.64
CA ALA A 195 -1.70 19.32 7.04
C ALA A 195 -2.91 20.28 7.03
N LYS A 196 -2.70 21.58 7.26
CA LYS A 196 -3.78 22.58 7.40
C LYS A 196 -4.77 22.57 6.22
N ASP A 197 -4.29 22.50 4.99
CA ASP A 197 -5.13 22.45 3.77
C ASP A 197 -5.93 21.13 3.65
N LYS A 198 -5.44 20.06 4.28
CA LYS A 198 -6.11 18.75 4.31
C LYS A 198 -7.20 18.70 5.38
N LYS A 199 -7.06 19.46 6.48
CA LYS A 199 -8.09 19.57 7.54
C LYS A 199 -9.39 20.18 7.03
N GLU A 200 -9.31 21.16 6.13
CA GLU A 200 -10.50 21.77 5.53
C GLU A 200 -11.21 20.80 4.58
N LYS A 201 -10.45 20.05 3.77
CA LYS A 201 -10.99 18.97 2.93
C LYS A 201 -11.62 17.85 3.76
N LEU A 202 -10.99 17.46 4.87
CA LEU A 202 -11.52 16.49 5.85
C LEU A 202 -12.89 16.88 6.41
N ARG A 203 -13.13 18.17 6.67
CA ARG A 203 -14.43 18.64 7.18
C ARG A 203 -15.58 18.39 6.20
N ASN A 204 -15.28 18.37 4.91
CA ASN A 204 -16.26 18.13 3.85
C ASN A 204 -16.45 16.63 3.54
N ILE A 205 -15.78 15.74 4.28
CA ILE A 205 -15.80 14.29 4.07
C ILE A 205 -16.46 13.62 5.26
N ASN A 206 -17.55 12.88 5.00
CA ASN A 206 -18.18 12.08 6.04
C ASN A 206 -17.41 10.76 6.26
N LEU A 207 -16.47 10.76 7.19
CA LEU A 207 -15.66 9.58 7.54
C LEU A 207 -16.46 8.42 8.17
N ASN A 208 -17.74 8.62 8.50
CA ASN A 208 -18.60 7.55 9.00
C ASN A 208 -19.26 6.75 7.88
N LYS A 209 -19.35 7.32 6.67
CA LYS A 209 -19.92 6.67 5.50
C LYS A 209 -18.83 6.23 4.54
N TRP A 210 -18.68 4.91 4.40
CA TRP A 210 -17.72 4.31 3.48
C TRP A 210 -18.46 3.34 2.57
N HIS A 211 -18.18 3.41 1.28
CA HIS A 211 -18.77 2.49 0.31
C HIS A 211 -17.69 1.58 -0.26
N VAL A 212 -18.07 0.34 -0.57
CA VAL A 212 -17.20 -0.62 -1.22
C VAL A 212 -17.73 -0.90 -2.62
N LEU A 213 -16.85 -0.79 -3.60
CA LEU A 213 -17.04 -1.32 -4.94
C LEU A 213 -16.19 -2.58 -5.09
N THR A 214 -16.82 -3.67 -5.52
CA THR A 214 -16.14 -4.91 -5.89
C THR A 214 -16.36 -5.16 -7.37
N ILE A 215 -15.27 -5.30 -8.11
CA ILE A 215 -15.28 -5.57 -9.55
C ILE A 215 -14.73 -6.98 -9.74
N LYS A 216 -15.57 -7.87 -10.27
CA LYS A 216 -15.18 -9.23 -10.62
C LYS A 216 -14.95 -9.30 -12.13
N MET A 217 -13.74 -9.65 -12.52
CA MET A 217 -13.34 -9.81 -13.92
C MET A 217 -13.59 -11.26 -14.32
N GLU A 218 -14.44 -11.48 -15.31
CA GLU A 218 -14.63 -12.80 -15.90
C GLU A 218 -13.40 -13.13 -16.76
N GLY A 219 -12.99 -14.39 -16.71
CA GLY A 219 -11.69 -14.84 -17.19
C GLY A 219 -11.76 -16.20 -17.80
#